data_AF-A0A174AP67-F1
#
_entry.id   AF-A0A174AP67-F1
#
_cell.length_a   1.000
_cell.length_b   1.000
_cell.length_c   1.000
_cell.angle_alpha   90.00
_cell.angle_beta   90.00
_cell.angle_gamma   90.00
#
_symmetry.space_group_name_H-M   'P 1'
#
loop_
_entity.id
_entity.type
_entity.pdbx_description
1 polymer ?
#
loop_
_entity_poly.entity_id
_entity_poly.type
_entity_poly.pdbx_seq_one_letter_code
_entity_poly.pdbx_strand_id
1 'polypeptide(L)'
;MGRQKGQGIVEYALILAFVVGIGGVLFANGNLADSIRSVFSNVNTLIEEASKPPLAAATTAKDIIERLRQGRYDGLADELQGKPSKTLEITSDSEKGQELAKKLNIKTKPGDAWFVRVTTHGHTVFTYYSADANGGQTYGELKEMYNSNPSNYYTKDKGNAHSVKIDEGNYNGTGSGRYYSNVPGYVGPSPDGNGMIIDPTPTNKL
;
A
#
# COMPACT_ATOMS: atom_id res chain seq x y z
N MET A 1 3.45 39.02 19.68
CA MET A 1 4.29 38.08 18.89
C MET A 1 5.10 37.25 19.86
N GLY A 2 4.85 35.95 19.94
CA GLY A 2 5.60 35.08 20.85
C GLY A 2 5.17 33.63 20.74
N ARG A 3 5.98 32.83 20.03
CA ARG A 3 6.17 31.37 20.22
C ARG A 3 7.15 30.84 19.17
N GLN A 4 8.45 31.15 19.33
CA GLN A 4 9.55 30.49 18.61
C GLN A 4 10.78 30.37 19.53
N LYS A 5 10.61 29.83 20.74
CA LYS A 5 11.75 29.53 21.63
C LYS A 5 11.81 28.08 22.13
N GLY A 6 10.87 27.21 21.74
CA GLY A 6 10.86 25.80 22.13
C GLY A 6 11.25 24.81 21.04
N GLN A 7 11.15 25.18 19.76
CA GLN A 7 11.31 24.24 18.64
C GLN A 7 12.78 23.85 18.40
N GLY A 8 13.72 24.78 18.55
CA GLY A 8 15.15 24.49 18.42
C GLY A 8 15.67 23.55 19.52
N ILE A 9 15.26 23.74 20.78
CA ILE A 9 15.78 22.95 21.91
C ILE A 9 15.35 21.48 21.82
N VAL A 10 14.13 21.20 21.34
CA VAL A 10 13.64 19.83 21.17
C VAL A 10 14.40 19.11 20.06
N GLU A 11 14.67 19.78 18.93
CA GLU A 11 15.48 19.21 17.83
C GLU A 11 16.92 18.91 18.27
N TYR A 12 17.57 19.83 19.00
CA TYR A 12 18.92 19.58 19.54
C TYR A 12 18.93 18.46 20.58
N ALA A 13 17.90 18.35 21.41
CA ALA A 13 17.78 17.27 22.38
C ALA A 13 17.59 15.90 21.70
N LEU A 14 16.86 15.85 20.58
CA LEU A 14 16.60 14.63 19.83
C LEU A 14 17.85 14.15 19.08
N ILE A 15 18.59 15.08 18.47
CA ILE A 15 19.91 14.80 17.89
C ILE A 15 20.88 14.32 18.97
N LEU A 16 20.93 15.00 20.13
CA LEU A 16 21.82 14.62 21.22
C LEU A 16 21.47 13.25 21.80
N ALA A 17 20.17 12.94 21.98
CA ALA A 17 19.71 11.63 22.45
C ALA A 17 20.07 10.51 21.47
N PHE A 18 19.99 10.76 20.17
CA PHE A 18 20.43 9.82 19.14
C PHE A 18 21.96 9.59 19.20
N VAL A 19 22.74 10.67 19.32
CA VAL A 19 24.22 10.61 19.43
C VAL A 19 24.65 9.87 20.70
N VAL A 20 24.03 10.15 21.85
CA VAL A 20 24.34 9.51 23.14
C VAL A 20 23.87 8.04 23.14
N GLY A 21 22.69 7.74 22.58
CA GLY A 21 22.18 6.38 22.46
C GLY A 21 23.07 5.49 21.61
N ILE A 22 23.55 6.01 20.47
CA ILE A 22 24.54 5.31 19.64
C ILE A 22 25.87 5.19 20.39
N GLY A 23 26.37 6.27 21.00
CA GLY A 23 27.62 6.27 21.77
C GLY A 23 27.65 5.24 22.90
N GLY A 24 26.54 5.05 23.62
CA GLY A 24 26.41 4.06 24.70
C GLY A 24 26.46 2.60 24.22
N VAL A 25 25.79 2.29 23.10
CA VAL A 25 25.80 0.95 22.49
C VAL A 25 27.19 0.63 21.90
N LEU A 26 27.89 1.63 21.37
CA LEU A 26 29.24 1.50 20.83
C LEU A 26 30.30 1.27 21.92
N PHE A 27 30.14 1.86 23.11
CA PHE A 27 31.10 1.74 24.21
C PHE A 27 31.06 0.35 24.90
N ALA A 28 29.90 -0.32 24.88
CA ALA A 28 29.71 -1.60 25.56
C ALA A 28 30.35 -2.81 24.85
N ASN A 29 30.68 -2.70 23.55
CA ASN A 29 31.03 -3.85 22.70
C ASN A 29 32.53 -4.00 22.37
N GLY A 30 33.43 -3.28 23.05
CA GLY A 30 34.88 -3.54 23.04
C GLY A 30 35.63 -3.34 21.71
N ASN A 31 34.93 -3.10 20.59
CA ASN A 31 35.51 -2.82 19.28
C ASN A 31 34.81 -1.61 18.64
N LEU A 32 35.04 -0.45 19.27
CA LEU A 32 34.49 0.84 18.90
C LEU A 32 34.78 1.20 17.43
N ALA A 33 35.94 0.82 16.90
CA ALA A 33 36.35 1.15 15.53
C ALA A 33 35.48 0.46 14.47
N ASP A 34 35.17 -0.83 14.62
CA ASP A 34 34.36 -1.55 13.63
C ASP A 34 32.87 -1.22 13.74
N SER A 35 32.41 -0.94 14.96
CA SER A 35 31.03 -0.50 15.21
C SER A 35 30.79 0.93 14.69
N ILE A 36 31.77 1.83 14.83
CA ILE A 36 31.78 3.16 14.19
C ILE A 36 31.77 3.00 12.66
N ARG A 37 32.67 2.19 12.08
CA ARG A 37 32.71 1.97 10.62
C ARG A 37 31.38 1.47 10.06
N SER A 38 30.70 0.55 10.75
CA SER A 38 29.39 0.03 10.33
C SER A 38 28.26 1.07 10.43
N VAL A 39 28.29 1.96 11.42
CA VAL A 39 27.31 3.06 11.52
C VAL A 39 27.58 4.07 10.41
N PHE A 40 28.83 4.54 10.25
CA PHE A 40 29.18 5.54 9.24
C PHE A 40 29.08 5.04 7.80
N SER A 41 29.29 3.74 7.53
CA SER A 41 29.09 3.17 6.18
C SER A 41 27.62 3.24 5.74
N ASN A 42 26.69 3.18 6.70
CA ASN A 42 25.25 3.18 6.44
C ASN A 42 24.62 4.58 6.60
N VAL A 43 25.35 5.53 7.20
CA VAL A 43 24.89 6.91 7.42
C VAL A 43 24.66 7.64 6.10
N ASN A 44 25.46 7.41 5.05
CA ASN A 44 25.23 8.07 3.75
C ASN A 44 23.89 7.64 3.14
N THR A 45 23.57 6.35 3.19
CA THR A 45 22.30 5.80 2.71
C THR A 45 21.13 6.28 3.57
N LEU A 46 21.29 6.28 4.90
CA LEU A 46 20.28 6.79 5.83
C LEU A 46 20.02 8.30 5.66
N ILE A 47 21.07 9.10 5.42
CA ILE A 47 20.95 10.55 5.17
C ILE A 47 20.31 10.79 3.80
N GLU A 48 20.68 10.04 2.76
CA GLU A 48 20.04 10.15 1.45
C GLU A 48 18.54 9.80 1.52
N GLU A 49 18.17 8.77 2.26
CA GLU A 49 16.76 8.42 2.48
C GLU A 49 16.02 9.46 3.33
N ALA A 50 16.64 9.96 4.40
CA ALA A 50 16.05 10.98 5.27
C ALA A 50 15.96 12.37 4.61
N SER A 51 16.81 12.64 3.61
CA SER A 51 16.82 13.89 2.83
C SER A 51 15.78 13.91 1.72
N LYS A 52 15.18 12.75 1.38
CA LYS A 52 14.07 12.72 0.43
C LYS A 52 12.85 13.42 1.06
N PRO A 53 12.18 14.33 0.32
CA PRO A 53 11.00 14.98 0.84
C PRO A 53 9.95 13.91 1.21
N PRO A 54 9.28 14.05 2.37
CA PRO A 54 8.26 13.09 2.78
C PRO A 54 7.19 13.00 1.69
N LEU A 55 6.80 11.77 1.37
CA LEU A 55 5.78 11.51 0.37
C LEU A 55 4.50 12.28 0.72
N ALA A 56 3.97 13.06 -0.22
CA ALA A 56 2.65 13.67 -0.04
C ALA A 56 1.59 12.59 0.19
N ALA A 57 0.59 12.88 1.02
CA ALA A 57 -0.46 11.92 1.31
C ALA A 57 -1.31 11.66 0.05
N ALA A 58 -1.48 10.39 -0.30
CA ALA A 58 -2.37 9.98 -1.38
C ALA A 58 -3.78 9.78 -0.81
N THR A 59 -4.73 10.61 -1.24
CA THR A 59 -6.08 10.69 -0.64
C THR A 59 -7.22 10.48 -1.62
N THR A 60 -6.98 10.66 -2.92
CA THR A 60 -7.97 10.38 -3.97
C THR A 60 -7.73 8.99 -4.56
N ALA A 61 -8.76 8.39 -5.17
CA ALA A 61 -8.64 7.10 -5.84
C ALA A 61 -7.46 7.06 -6.84
N LYS A 62 -7.35 8.13 -7.65
CA LYS A 62 -6.26 8.28 -8.63
C LYS A 62 -4.89 8.41 -7.96
N ASP A 63 -4.75 9.22 -6.93
CA ASP A 63 -3.48 9.39 -6.22
C ASP A 63 -3.05 8.11 -5.51
N ILE A 64 -4.01 7.36 -4.95
CA ILE A 64 -3.76 6.09 -4.27
C ILE A 64 -3.30 5.04 -5.28
N ILE A 65 -3.98 4.91 -6.42
CA ILE A 65 -3.57 3.99 -7.49
C ILE A 65 -2.19 4.37 -8.04
N GLU A 66 -1.93 5.67 -8.27
CA GLU A 66 -0.62 6.13 -8.73
C GLU A 66 0.46 5.88 -7.67
N ARG A 67 0.16 6.05 -6.39
CA ARG A 67 1.10 5.78 -5.30
C ARG A 67 1.42 4.29 -5.17
N LEU A 68 0.44 3.41 -5.36
CA LEU A 68 0.66 1.95 -5.44
C LEU A 68 1.50 1.59 -6.68
N ARG A 69 1.26 2.26 -7.82
CA ARG A 69 2.09 2.11 -9.03
C ARG A 69 3.54 2.51 -8.76
N GLN A 70 3.78 3.65 -8.14
CA GLN A 70 5.12 4.10 -7.73
C GLN A 70 5.75 3.12 -6.72
N GLY A 71 4.96 2.59 -5.78
CA GLY A 71 5.32 1.48 -4.89
C GLY A 71 6.00 0.34 -5.64
N ARG A 72 5.32 -0.17 -6.67
CA ARG A 72 5.80 -1.32 -7.45
C ARG A 72 6.92 -1.00 -8.43
N TYR A 73 6.78 0.05 -9.22
CA TYR A 73 7.59 0.27 -10.41
C TYR A 73 8.71 1.30 -10.20
N ASP A 74 8.56 2.17 -9.20
CA ASP A 74 9.51 3.26 -8.93
C ASP A 74 10.29 2.98 -7.62
N GLY A 75 10.13 1.78 -7.06
CA GLY A 75 10.92 1.30 -5.93
C GLY A 75 10.47 1.81 -4.55
N LEU A 76 9.25 2.33 -4.41
CA LEU A 76 8.78 2.84 -3.11
C LEU A 76 8.27 1.74 -2.15
N ALA A 77 8.03 0.53 -2.65
CA ALA A 77 7.53 -0.60 -1.85
C ALA A 77 8.08 -1.94 -2.38
N ASP A 78 9.13 -2.47 -1.73
CA ASP A 78 9.77 -3.75 -2.09
C ASP A 78 8.80 -4.94 -2.06
N GLU A 79 7.82 -4.92 -1.18
CA GLU A 79 6.75 -5.92 -1.07
C GLU A 79 5.88 -6.01 -2.34
N LEU A 80 5.89 -4.95 -3.17
CA LEU A 80 5.18 -4.92 -4.45
C LEU A 80 6.08 -5.24 -5.63
N GLN A 81 7.39 -5.44 -5.47
CA GLN A 81 8.33 -5.59 -6.58
C GLN A 81 8.40 -7.03 -7.13
N GLY A 82 8.95 -7.16 -8.34
CA GLY A 82 9.26 -8.45 -8.95
C GLY A 82 8.05 -9.21 -9.53
N LYS A 83 8.30 -10.49 -9.83
CA LYS A 83 7.32 -11.45 -10.33
C LYS A 83 7.09 -12.51 -9.26
N PRO A 84 5.95 -12.47 -8.56
CA PRO A 84 5.71 -13.40 -7.46
C PRO A 84 5.49 -14.82 -8.03
N SER A 85 5.88 -15.86 -7.28
CA SER A 85 5.74 -17.26 -7.70
C SER A 85 4.28 -17.74 -7.74
N LYS A 86 3.40 -17.02 -7.03
CA LYS A 86 1.94 -17.12 -7.08
C LYS A 86 1.37 -15.70 -7.20
N THR A 87 0.11 -15.57 -7.59
CA THR A 87 -0.54 -14.25 -7.59
C THR A 87 -0.45 -13.63 -6.20
N LEU A 88 0.14 -12.43 -6.13
CA LEU A 88 0.22 -11.63 -4.91
C LEU A 88 -1.06 -10.82 -4.78
N GLU A 89 -1.66 -10.85 -3.60
CA GLU A 89 -2.86 -10.10 -3.26
C GLU A 89 -2.66 -9.38 -1.94
N ILE A 90 -2.97 -8.09 -1.93
CA ILE A 90 -2.94 -7.26 -0.73
C ILE A 90 -4.21 -6.43 -0.71
N THR A 91 -4.99 -6.59 0.35
CA THR A 91 -6.18 -5.78 0.61
C THR A 91 -5.87 -4.73 1.66
N SER A 92 -6.50 -3.56 1.56
CA SER A 92 -6.26 -2.44 2.49
C SER A 92 -6.56 -2.77 3.96
N ASP A 93 -7.43 -3.75 4.22
CA ASP A 93 -7.80 -4.21 5.57
C ASP A 93 -6.89 -5.31 6.14
N SER A 94 -5.98 -5.87 5.33
CA SER A 94 -4.98 -6.84 5.79
C SER A 94 -3.82 -6.16 6.55
N GLU A 95 -3.13 -6.91 7.41
CA GLU A 95 -1.93 -6.42 8.13
C GLU A 95 -0.87 -5.87 7.16
N LYS A 96 -0.54 -6.63 6.10
CA LYS A 96 0.36 -6.20 5.03
C LYS A 96 -0.15 -4.95 4.32
N GLY A 97 -1.46 -4.84 4.11
CA GLY A 97 -2.06 -3.66 3.49
C GLY A 97 -1.94 -2.42 4.35
N GLN A 98 -2.11 -2.55 5.67
CA GLN A 98 -1.94 -1.45 6.62
C GLN A 98 -0.48 -0.99 6.72
N GLU A 99 0.47 -1.92 6.68
CA GLU A 99 1.91 -1.61 6.61
C GLU A 99 2.27 -0.88 5.31
N LEU A 100 1.80 -1.39 4.17
CA LEU A 100 1.98 -0.78 2.86
C LEU A 100 1.38 0.63 2.81
N ALA A 101 0.18 0.83 3.37
CA ALA A 101 -0.45 2.14 3.45
C ALA A 101 0.39 3.15 4.24
N LYS A 102 0.97 2.73 5.37
CA LYS A 102 1.88 3.57 6.17
C LYS A 102 3.14 3.91 5.38
N LYS A 103 3.79 2.91 4.78
CA LYS A 103 5.01 3.06 3.97
C LYS A 103 4.79 4.04 2.82
N LEU A 104 3.65 3.93 2.15
CA LEU A 104 3.30 4.73 0.99
C LEU A 104 2.51 6.01 1.32
N ASN A 105 2.30 6.34 2.60
CA ASN A 105 1.46 7.47 3.04
C ASN A 105 0.09 7.55 2.32
N ILE A 106 -0.58 6.40 2.21
CA ILE A 106 -1.93 6.28 1.66
C ILE A 106 -2.94 6.54 2.78
N LYS A 107 -3.93 7.39 2.49
CA LYS A 107 -5.01 7.73 3.41
C LYS A 107 -6.36 7.47 2.74
N THR A 108 -6.88 6.28 3.01
CA THR A 108 -8.20 5.86 2.54
C THR A 108 -9.29 6.54 3.37
N LYS A 109 -10.38 6.99 2.73
CA LYS A 109 -11.56 7.49 3.44
C LYS A 109 -12.23 6.37 4.25
N PRO A 110 -12.93 6.68 5.36
CA PRO A 110 -13.74 5.70 6.06
C PRO A 110 -14.78 5.06 5.13
N GLY A 111 -14.88 3.74 5.15
CA GLY A 111 -15.79 2.97 4.29
C GLY A 111 -15.26 2.63 2.90
N ASP A 112 -14.18 3.28 2.46
CA ASP A 112 -13.51 2.97 1.19
C ASP A 112 -12.45 1.86 1.37
N ALA A 113 -12.00 1.25 0.27
CA ALA A 113 -10.97 0.22 0.29
C ALA A 113 -10.13 0.23 -0.99
N TRP A 114 -8.93 -0.33 -0.92
CA TRP A 114 -8.08 -0.56 -2.09
C TRP A 114 -7.51 -1.98 -2.09
N PHE A 115 -7.18 -2.45 -3.29
CA PHE A 115 -6.70 -3.81 -3.55
C PHE A 115 -5.52 -3.75 -4.49
N VAL A 116 -4.55 -4.60 -4.24
CA VAL A 116 -3.41 -4.84 -5.12
C VAL A 116 -3.46 -6.30 -5.56
N ARG A 117 -3.36 -6.53 -6.87
CA ARG A 117 -3.14 -7.85 -7.44
C ARG A 117 -1.99 -7.83 -8.41
N VAL A 118 -1.00 -8.70 -8.20
CA VAL A 118 0.12 -8.91 -9.11
C VAL A 118 0.16 -10.37 -9.51
N THR A 119 -0.08 -10.64 -10.79
CA THR A 119 0.01 -11.98 -11.36
C THR A 119 1.46 -12.48 -11.42
N THR A 120 1.65 -13.78 -11.61
CA THR A 120 2.97 -14.40 -11.82
C THR A 120 3.73 -13.86 -13.04
N HIS A 121 3.01 -13.36 -14.04
CA HIS A 121 3.59 -12.73 -15.24
C HIS A 121 3.95 -11.25 -15.01
N GLY A 122 3.65 -10.71 -13.83
CA GLY A 122 3.91 -9.31 -13.46
C GLY A 122 2.80 -8.33 -13.87
N HIS A 123 1.77 -8.78 -14.59
CA HIS A 123 0.56 -7.96 -14.82
C HIS A 123 -0.05 -7.57 -13.49
N THR A 124 -0.34 -6.29 -13.34
CA THR A 124 -0.72 -5.66 -12.08
C THR A 124 -2.01 -4.91 -12.22
N VAL A 125 -2.90 -5.13 -11.27
CA VAL A 125 -4.15 -4.41 -11.13
C VAL A 125 -4.18 -3.77 -9.76
N PHE A 126 -4.43 -2.46 -9.73
CA PHE A 126 -4.79 -1.74 -8.52
C PHE A 126 -6.26 -1.35 -8.61
N THR A 127 -7.00 -1.58 -7.55
CA THR A 127 -8.44 -1.28 -7.52
C THR A 127 -8.73 -0.40 -6.32
N TYR A 128 -9.57 0.61 -6.51
CA TYR A 128 -10.10 1.45 -5.45
C TYR A 128 -11.63 1.36 -5.44
N TYR A 129 -12.19 1.01 -4.29
CA TYR A 129 -13.61 1.00 -4.02
C TYR A 129 -13.97 2.23 -3.20
N SER A 130 -14.94 3.02 -3.70
CA SER A 130 -15.49 4.16 -2.97
C SER A 130 -16.91 3.86 -2.51
N ALA A 131 -17.19 4.02 -1.22
CA ALA A 131 -18.53 3.94 -0.67
C ALA A 131 -19.43 5.00 -1.30
N ASP A 132 -18.92 6.23 -1.49
CA ASP A 132 -19.65 7.33 -2.13
C ASP A 132 -20.13 6.94 -3.55
N ALA A 133 -19.28 6.27 -4.34
CA ALA A 133 -19.62 5.81 -5.68
C ALA A 133 -20.59 4.61 -5.71
N ASN A 134 -20.77 3.95 -4.56
CA ASN A 134 -21.60 2.76 -4.40
C ASN A 134 -22.81 3.03 -3.48
N GLY A 135 -23.34 4.25 -3.52
CA GLY A 135 -24.57 4.59 -2.79
C GLY A 135 -24.41 4.67 -1.28
N GLY A 136 -23.19 4.89 -0.79
CA GLY A 136 -22.86 4.95 0.63
C GLY A 136 -22.57 3.58 1.26
N GLN A 137 -22.69 2.48 0.51
CA GLN A 137 -22.35 1.15 1.02
C GLN A 137 -20.85 1.07 1.28
N THR A 138 -20.47 0.85 2.53
CA THR A 138 -19.07 0.70 2.92
C THR A 138 -18.50 -0.65 2.45
N TYR A 139 -17.17 -0.73 2.33
CA TYR A 139 -16.48 -1.99 2.05
C TYR A 139 -16.75 -3.05 3.13
N GLY A 140 -16.88 -2.63 4.40
CA GLY A 140 -17.25 -3.53 5.50
C GLY A 140 -18.61 -4.18 5.28
N GLU A 141 -19.63 -3.38 4.97
CA GLU A 141 -20.98 -3.88 4.64
C GLU A 141 -20.97 -4.78 3.40
N LEU A 142 -20.23 -4.40 2.36
CA LEU A 142 -20.06 -5.24 1.17
C LEU A 142 -19.48 -6.61 1.52
N LYS A 143 -18.49 -6.65 2.43
CA LYS A 143 -17.84 -7.89 2.88
C LYS A 143 -18.79 -8.77 3.67
N GLU A 144 -19.61 -8.18 4.55
CA GLU A 144 -20.64 -8.91 5.29
C GLU A 144 -21.71 -9.50 4.35
N MET A 145 -22.16 -8.73 3.37
CA MET A 145 -23.11 -9.20 2.36
C MET A 145 -22.53 -10.33 1.51
N TYR A 146 -21.27 -10.21 1.07
CA TYR A 146 -20.57 -11.27 0.35
C TYR A 146 -20.45 -12.54 1.19
N ASN A 147 -20.03 -12.43 2.45
CA ASN A 147 -19.90 -13.59 3.34
C ASN A 147 -21.25 -14.28 3.61
N SER A 148 -22.35 -13.51 3.65
CA SER A 148 -23.68 -14.04 3.88
C SER A 148 -24.23 -14.81 2.68
N ASN A 149 -23.99 -14.32 1.46
CA ASN A 149 -24.50 -14.92 0.22
C ASN A 149 -23.51 -14.79 -0.95
N PRO A 150 -22.37 -15.52 -0.93
CA PRO A 150 -21.32 -15.35 -1.93
C PRO A 150 -21.79 -15.73 -3.35
N SER A 151 -22.80 -16.60 -3.46
CA SER A 151 -23.40 -17.00 -4.74
C SER A 151 -24.16 -15.90 -5.48
N ASN A 152 -24.45 -14.78 -4.82
CA ASN A 152 -25.05 -13.59 -5.43
C ASN A 152 -23.99 -12.77 -6.19
N TYR A 153 -22.73 -12.91 -5.83
CA TYR A 153 -21.63 -12.19 -6.45
C TYR A 153 -20.99 -13.01 -7.57
N TYR A 154 -19.81 -12.60 -8.01
CA TYR A 154 -19.14 -13.26 -9.11
C TYR A 154 -18.88 -14.74 -8.81
N THR A 155 -19.36 -15.59 -9.71
CA THR A 155 -18.99 -17.01 -9.77
C THR A 155 -18.58 -17.36 -11.19
N LYS A 156 -17.75 -18.40 -11.32
CA LYS A 156 -17.27 -18.85 -12.63
C LYS A 156 -18.41 -19.15 -13.59
N ASP A 157 -19.50 -19.72 -13.08
CA ASP A 157 -20.63 -20.20 -13.88
C ASP A 157 -21.67 -19.12 -14.19
N LYS A 158 -21.86 -18.15 -13.29
CA LYS A 158 -22.91 -17.12 -13.42
C LYS A 158 -22.40 -15.75 -13.88
N GLY A 159 -21.09 -15.53 -13.89
CA GLY A 159 -20.54 -14.20 -14.14
C GLY A 159 -20.92 -13.23 -13.00
N ASN A 160 -21.06 -11.93 -13.30
CA ASN A 160 -21.24 -10.88 -12.31
C ASN A 160 -22.72 -10.49 -12.15
N ALA A 161 -23.41 -11.06 -11.16
CA ALA A 161 -24.79 -10.69 -10.87
C ALA A 161 -24.89 -9.37 -10.05
N HIS A 162 -23.87 -9.03 -9.24
CA HIS A 162 -23.82 -7.78 -8.48
C HIS A 162 -22.46 -7.08 -8.64
N SER A 163 -22.36 -6.23 -9.66
CA SER A 163 -21.20 -5.38 -9.87
C SER A 163 -21.19 -4.16 -8.96
N VAL A 164 -20.00 -3.70 -8.59
CA VAL A 164 -19.76 -2.43 -7.88
C VAL A 164 -19.12 -1.41 -8.81
N LYS A 165 -19.03 -0.14 -8.39
CA LYS A 165 -18.25 0.91 -9.06
C LYS A 165 -16.85 1.01 -8.46
N ILE A 166 -15.84 1.04 -9.30
CA ILE A 166 -14.43 1.14 -8.90
C ILE A 166 -13.64 2.10 -9.79
N ASP A 167 -12.50 2.54 -9.27
CA ASP A 167 -11.38 3.02 -10.06
C ASP A 167 -10.34 1.91 -10.20
N GLU A 168 -9.71 1.83 -11.37
CA GLU A 168 -8.77 0.78 -11.74
C GLU A 168 -7.48 1.41 -12.27
N GLY A 169 -6.34 0.86 -11.85
CA GLY A 169 -5.07 0.98 -12.56
C GLY A 169 -4.66 -0.38 -13.13
N ASN A 170 -4.56 -0.47 -14.45
CA ASN A 170 -4.25 -1.71 -15.15
C ASN A 170 -2.89 -1.58 -15.86
N TYR A 171 -1.90 -2.36 -15.42
CA TYR A 171 -0.52 -2.22 -15.87
C TYR A 171 0.08 -3.57 -16.25
N ASN A 172 0.84 -3.57 -17.35
CA ASN A 172 1.67 -4.71 -17.73
C ASN A 172 2.89 -4.84 -16.79
N GLY A 173 3.70 -5.88 -16.98
CA GLY A 173 4.87 -6.14 -16.14
C GLY A 173 5.97 -5.07 -16.14
N THR A 174 5.92 -4.09 -17.04
CA THR A 174 6.87 -2.96 -17.09
C THR A 174 6.26 -1.65 -16.57
N GLY A 175 5.04 -1.69 -16.02
CA GLY A 175 4.35 -0.50 -15.51
C GLY A 175 3.66 0.35 -16.57
N SER A 176 3.63 -0.07 -17.84
CA SER A 176 2.85 0.60 -18.88
C SER A 176 1.40 0.16 -18.78
N GLY A 177 0.47 1.12 -18.79
CA GLY A 177 -0.91 0.85 -18.47
C GLY A 177 -1.80 2.07 -18.51
N ARG A 178 -3.04 1.91 -18.05
CA ARG A 178 -4.03 2.98 -18.00
C ARG A 178 -4.78 2.97 -16.68
N TYR A 179 -5.15 4.17 -16.28
CA TYR A 179 -6.13 4.40 -15.22
C TYR A 179 -7.52 4.52 -15.83
N TYR A 180 -8.49 3.86 -15.21
CA TYR A 180 -9.91 3.92 -15.55
C TYR A 180 -10.69 4.33 -14.31
N SER A 181 -11.68 5.20 -14.49
CA SER A 181 -12.51 5.71 -13.40
C SER A 181 -13.95 5.26 -13.55
N ASN A 182 -14.59 4.95 -12.43
CA ASN A 182 -16.01 4.60 -12.33
C ASN A 182 -16.43 3.43 -13.25
N VAL A 183 -15.56 2.43 -13.36
CA VAL A 183 -15.82 1.21 -14.15
C VAL A 183 -16.51 0.14 -13.31
N PRO A 184 -17.19 -0.83 -13.93
CA PRO A 184 -17.73 -1.98 -13.22
C PRO A 184 -16.63 -2.84 -12.58
N GLY A 185 -16.76 -3.12 -11.29
CA GLY A 185 -15.96 -4.06 -10.53
C GLY A 185 -16.73 -5.35 -10.23
N TYR A 186 -16.00 -6.45 -10.24
CA TYR A 186 -16.43 -7.80 -9.97
C TYR A 186 -16.03 -8.15 -8.55
N VAL A 187 -17.02 -8.32 -7.66
CA VAL A 187 -16.79 -8.83 -6.32
C VAL A 187 -16.78 -10.35 -6.41
N GLY A 188 -15.72 -11.01 -5.97
CA GLY A 188 -15.60 -12.46 -6.09
C GLY A 188 -14.64 -13.05 -5.07
N PRO A 189 -14.48 -14.38 -5.08
CA PRO A 189 -13.54 -15.05 -4.18
C PRO A 189 -12.13 -14.57 -4.45
N SER A 190 -11.40 -14.30 -3.37
CA SER A 190 -9.97 -14.02 -3.44
C SER A 190 -9.23 -15.24 -3.99
N PRO A 191 -8.38 -15.12 -5.04
CA PRO A 191 -7.55 -16.21 -5.55
C PRO A 191 -6.66 -16.91 -4.53
N ASP A 192 -6.28 -16.24 -3.44
CA ASP A 192 -5.58 -16.87 -2.31
C ASP A 192 -6.49 -17.74 -1.40
N GLY A 193 -7.79 -17.76 -1.66
CA GLY A 193 -8.81 -18.52 -0.94
C GLY A 193 -9.34 -17.83 0.31
N ASN A 194 -8.86 -16.64 0.66
CA ASN A 194 -9.23 -15.94 1.89
C ASN A 194 -10.07 -14.69 1.59
N GLY A 195 -11.38 -14.79 1.82
CA GLY A 195 -12.30 -13.66 1.71
C GLY A 195 -12.67 -13.31 0.27
N MET A 196 -12.75 -12.01 -0.02
CA MET A 196 -13.17 -11.49 -1.31
C MET A 196 -12.19 -10.46 -1.87
N ILE A 197 -12.17 -10.36 -3.19
CA ILE A 197 -11.48 -9.29 -3.92
C ILE A 197 -12.47 -8.57 -4.82
N ILE A 198 -12.19 -7.31 -5.13
CA ILE A 198 -12.89 -6.55 -6.15
C ILE A 198 -11.94 -6.38 -7.33
N ASP A 199 -12.31 -6.93 -8.48
CA ASP A 199 -11.48 -6.96 -9.67
C ASP A 199 -12.20 -6.26 -10.84
N PRO A 200 -11.53 -5.50 -11.69
CA PRO A 200 -12.09 -4.97 -12.95
C PRO A 200 -12.34 -6.03 -14.03
N THR A 201 -11.69 -7.20 -13.93
CA THR A 201 -11.83 -8.30 -14.89
C THR A 201 -12.58 -9.48 -14.27
N PRO A 202 -13.48 -10.17 -15.00
CA PRO A 202 -14.03 -11.44 -14.56
C PRO A 202 -12.87 -12.39 -14.21
N THR A 203 -12.89 -12.96 -13.02
CA THR A 203 -11.87 -13.87 -12.45
C THR A 203 -11.67 -15.18 -13.23
N ASN A 204 -12.18 -15.29 -14.47
CA ASN A 204 -12.16 -16.47 -15.35
C ASN A 204 -11.22 -16.36 -16.57
N LYS A 205 -10.35 -15.35 -16.66
CA LYS A 205 -9.24 -15.30 -17.63
C LYS A 205 -7.89 -14.98 -17.00
N LEU A 206 -7.70 -15.38 -15.74
CA LEU A 206 -6.49 -15.12 -14.95
C LEU A 206 -6.15 -16.34 -14.09
#